data_AF-A0A5N9ARA0-F1
#
_entry.id   AF-A0A5N9ARA0-F1
#
_cell.length_a   1.000
_cell.length_b   1.000
_cell.length_c   1.000
_cell.angle_alpha   90.00
_cell.angle_beta   90.00
_cell.angle_gamma   90.00
#
_symmetry.space_group_name_H-M   'P 1'
#
loop_
_entity.id
_entity.type
_entity.pdbx_description
1 polymer ?
#
loop_
_entity_poly.entity_id
_entity_poly.type
_entity_poly.pdbx_seq_one_letter_code
_entity_poly.pdbx_strand_id
1 'polypeptide(L)'
;MKVIRCVAIVFVGFVISIYALADDRGSSTLSFRRDVMPILFRAGCNAGTCHGSARGKDGFMLSLFGYDPKGDYFRITQEMIGRRVNTSVPEQSLLLKK
;
A
#
# COMPACT_ATOMS: atom_id res chain seq x y z
N MET A 1 -5.80 -9.02 51.29
CA MET A 1 -6.06 -9.71 50.00
C MET A 1 -6.98 -8.94 49.04
N LYS A 2 -8.03 -8.23 49.51
CA LYS A 2 -8.98 -7.50 48.64
C LYS A 2 -8.37 -6.30 47.89
N VAL A 3 -7.46 -5.55 48.52
CA VAL A 3 -6.85 -4.34 47.92
C VAL A 3 -5.94 -4.69 46.73
N ILE A 4 -5.16 -5.77 46.82
CA ILE A 4 -4.25 -6.23 45.76
C ILE A 4 -5.04 -6.69 44.51
N ARG A 5 -6.21 -7.33 44.71
CA ARG A 5 -7.11 -7.70 43.59
C ARG A 5 -7.72 -6.48 42.90
N CYS A 6 -8.08 -5.42 43.64
CA CYS A 6 -8.56 -4.17 43.02
C CYS A 6 -7.49 -3.48 42.17
N VAL A 7 -6.26 -3.38 42.65
CA VAL A 7 -5.16 -2.74 41.91
C VAL A 7 -4.85 -3.52 40.63
N ALA A 8 -4.83 -4.86 40.69
CA ALA A 8 -4.63 -5.68 39.51
C ALA A 8 -5.75 -5.51 38.47
N ILE A 9 -7.02 -5.43 38.90
CA ILE A 9 -8.16 -5.24 37.98
C ILE A 9 -8.13 -3.84 37.33
N VAL A 10 -7.80 -2.80 38.10
CA VAL A 10 -7.67 -1.43 37.56
C VAL A 10 -6.48 -1.36 36.59
N PHE A 11 -5.37 -2.01 36.90
CA PHE A 11 -4.20 -2.03 36.03
C PHE A 11 -4.46 -2.80 34.73
N VAL A 12 -5.10 -3.98 34.81
CA VAL A 12 -5.50 -4.76 33.64
C VAL A 12 -6.55 -3.99 32.81
N GLY A 13 -7.54 -3.35 33.44
CA GLY A 13 -8.52 -2.52 32.76
C GLY A 13 -7.91 -1.30 32.05
N PHE A 14 -6.93 -0.65 32.68
CA PHE A 14 -6.19 0.47 32.09
C PHE A 14 -5.34 0.03 30.89
N VAL A 15 -4.65 -1.10 31.01
CA VAL A 15 -3.88 -1.70 29.92
C VAL A 15 -4.79 -2.08 28.74
N ILE A 16 -5.96 -2.70 29.00
CA ILE A 16 -6.95 -3.03 27.97
C ILE A 16 -7.48 -1.76 27.29
N SER A 17 -7.74 -0.69 28.05
CA SER A 17 -8.20 0.59 27.50
C SER A 17 -7.15 1.28 26.63
N ILE A 18 -5.86 1.17 26.98
CA ILE A 18 -4.76 1.67 26.14
C ILE A 18 -4.70 0.90 24.81
N TYR A 19 -4.83 -0.43 24.85
CA TYR A 19 -4.82 -1.25 23.63
C TYR A 19 -6.03 -0.98 22.73
N ALA A 20 -7.21 -0.72 23.29
CA ALA A 20 -8.42 -0.42 22.52
C ALA A 20 -8.36 0.93 21.78
N LEU A 21 -7.63 1.92 22.31
CA LEU A 21 -7.43 3.22 21.65
C LEU A 21 -6.35 3.17 20.55
N ALA A 22 -5.47 2.18 20.57
CA ALA A 22 -4.42 2.02 19.55
C ALA A 22 -4.94 1.39 18.24
N ASP A 23 -6.14 0.80 18.26
CA ASP A 23 -6.77 0.18 17.09
C ASP A 23 -7.70 1.16 16.34
N ASP A 24 -7.37 2.45 16.36
CA ASP A 24 -7.85 3.42 15.37
C ASP A 24 -6.80 3.56 14.27
N ARG A 25 -6.41 2.44 13.65
CA ARG A 25 -5.89 2.46 12.26
C ARG A 25 -7.07 2.74 11.36
N GLY A 26 -7.61 3.94 11.56
CA GLY A 26 -8.87 4.39 11.04
C GLY A 26 -8.93 4.21 9.54
N SER A 27 -10.16 4.08 9.09
CA SER A 27 -10.71 4.35 7.76
C SER A 27 -10.02 5.51 7.01
N SER A 28 -8.73 5.40 6.70
CA SER A 28 -8.04 6.28 5.78
C SER A 28 -8.31 5.71 4.40
N THR A 29 -9.06 6.45 3.59
CA THR A 29 -9.28 6.09 2.19
C THR A 29 -7.94 5.78 1.53
N LEU A 30 -7.81 4.55 1.01
CA LEU A 30 -6.65 4.09 0.27
C LEU A 30 -6.35 5.07 -0.86
N SER A 31 -5.11 5.53 -0.92
CA SER A 31 -4.62 6.48 -1.90
C SER A 31 -3.47 5.87 -2.67
N PHE A 32 -3.63 5.74 -3.97
CA PHE A 32 -2.56 5.27 -4.85
C PHE A 32 -1.25 6.06 -4.68
N ARG A 33 -1.34 7.38 -4.52
CA ARG A 33 -0.16 8.25 -4.31
C ARG A 33 0.51 8.01 -2.96
N ARG A 34 -0.25 7.83 -1.88
CA ARG A 34 0.31 7.71 -0.52
C ARG A 34 0.71 6.29 -0.16
N ASP A 35 -0.02 5.30 -0.68
CA ASP A 35 0.08 3.92 -0.23
C ASP A 35 0.75 3.00 -1.26
N VAL A 36 0.60 3.28 -2.57
CA VAL A 36 1.13 2.42 -3.64
C VAL A 36 2.40 2.99 -4.27
N MET A 37 2.46 4.30 -4.56
CA MET A 37 3.66 4.91 -5.15
C MET A 37 4.95 4.74 -4.35
N PRO A 38 4.95 4.87 -3.01
CA PRO A 38 6.16 4.63 -2.24
C PRO A 38 6.69 3.20 -2.39
N ILE A 39 5.80 2.22 -2.60
CA ILE A 39 6.18 0.82 -2.84
C ILE A 39 6.89 0.70 -4.20
N LEU A 40 6.33 1.28 -5.25
CA LEU A 40 6.96 1.27 -6.58
C LEU A 40 8.29 2.01 -6.60
N PHE A 41 8.40 3.10 -5.85
CA PHE A 41 9.64 3.84 -5.68
C PHE A 41 10.70 3.02 -4.96
N ARG A 42 10.33 2.40 -3.83
CA ARG A 42 11.25 1.54 -3.07
C ARG A 42 11.71 0.32 -3.86
N ALA A 43 10.84 -0.24 -4.71
CA ALA A 43 11.18 -1.33 -5.61
C ALA A 43 12.00 -0.88 -6.84
N GLY A 44 12.16 0.43 -7.07
CA GLY A 44 12.87 0.98 -8.23
C GLY A 44 12.11 0.84 -9.56
N CYS A 45 10.83 0.43 -9.53
CA CYS A 45 10.04 0.22 -10.74
C CYS A 45 9.87 1.52 -11.53
N ASN A 46 9.58 2.63 -10.85
CA ASN A 46 9.39 3.94 -11.46
C ASN A 46 10.71 4.76 -11.56
N ALA A 47 11.86 4.10 -11.45
CA ALA A 47 13.15 4.73 -11.67
C ALA A 47 13.49 4.84 -13.16
N GLY A 48 14.36 5.81 -13.50
CA GLY A 48 14.76 6.10 -14.89
C GLY A 48 15.56 4.98 -15.58
N THR A 49 15.90 3.91 -14.88
CA THR A 49 16.65 2.76 -15.41
C THR A 49 15.79 1.81 -16.22
N CYS A 50 14.48 1.74 -15.97
CA CYS A 50 13.60 0.73 -16.55
C CYS A 50 12.21 1.31 -16.88
N HIS A 51 11.17 0.95 -16.12
CA HIS A 51 9.81 1.39 -16.43
C HIS A 51 9.61 2.89 -16.23
N GLY A 52 10.37 3.54 -15.34
CA GLY A 52 10.40 5.01 -15.18
C GLY A 52 11.23 5.78 -16.21
N SER A 53 11.83 5.09 -17.19
CA SER A 53 12.60 5.74 -18.26
C SER A 53 11.67 6.42 -19.27
N ALA A 54 12.21 7.35 -20.08
CA ALA A 54 11.45 8.05 -21.11
C ALA A 54 10.80 7.12 -22.16
N ARG A 55 11.29 5.87 -22.29
CA ARG A 55 10.72 4.87 -23.20
C ARG A 55 9.92 3.78 -22.48
N GLY A 56 9.99 3.70 -21.16
CA GLY A 56 9.52 2.54 -20.40
C GLY A 56 10.23 1.24 -20.84
N LYS A 57 9.63 0.10 -20.48
CA LYS A 57 10.11 -1.23 -20.89
C LYS A 57 8.95 -2.17 -21.14
N ASP A 58 9.04 -3.00 -22.18
CA ASP A 58 8.07 -4.04 -22.55
C ASP A 58 6.62 -3.53 -22.66
N GLY A 59 6.45 -2.31 -23.18
CA GLY A 59 5.16 -1.64 -23.30
C GLY A 59 4.57 -1.17 -21.96
N PHE A 60 5.38 -1.11 -20.90
CA PHE A 60 5.00 -0.56 -19.60
C PHE A 60 5.89 0.63 -19.23
N MET A 61 5.29 1.82 -19.21
CA MET A 61 5.95 3.08 -18.92
C MET A 61 5.33 3.70 -17.66
N LEU A 62 6.09 3.72 -16.56
CA LEU A 62 5.75 4.50 -15.38
C LEU A 62 6.37 5.88 -15.48
N SER A 63 5.78 6.86 -14.82
CA SER A 63 6.33 8.19 -14.73
C SER A 63 7.55 8.19 -13.81
N LEU A 64 8.57 8.97 -14.16
CA LEU A 64 9.80 9.03 -13.38
C LEU A 64 9.51 9.48 -11.95
N PHE A 65 9.83 8.61 -10.98
CA PHE A 65 9.60 8.82 -9.55
C PHE A 65 8.15 9.20 -9.18
N GLY A 66 7.17 8.80 -9.99
CA GLY A 66 5.76 9.12 -9.74
C GLY A 66 5.39 10.58 -10.06
N TYR A 67 6.07 11.20 -11.04
CA TYR A 67 5.74 12.53 -11.54
C TYR A 67 4.27 12.68 -11.98
N ASP A 68 3.69 11.64 -12.57
CA ASP A 68 2.29 11.56 -13.00
C ASP A 68 1.55 10.36 -12.37
N PRO A 69 1.08 10.48 -11.12
CA PRO A 69 0.39 9.38 -10.45
C PRO A 69 -0.95 8.99 -11.07
N LYS A 70 -1.60 9.90 -11.79
CA LYS A 70 -2.87 9.59 -12.48
C LYS A 70 -2.59 8.72 -13.69
N GLY A 71 -1.60 9.08 -14.50
CA GLY A 71 -1.16 8.25 -15.62
C GLY A 71 -0.60 6.91 -15.16
N ASP A 72 0.17 6.87 -14.08
CA ASP A 72 0.69 5.62 -13.53
C ASP A 72 -0.42 4.69 -13.04
N TYR A 73 -1.43 5.26 -12.38
CA TYR A 73 -2.63 4.51 -12.00
C TYR A 73 -3.31 3.90 -13.23
N PHE A 74 -3.54 4.71 -14.28
CA PHE A 74 -4.15 4.23 -15.52
C PHE A 74 -3.32 3.11 -16.18
N ARG A 75 -2.00 3.27 -16.28
CA ARG A 75 -1.12 2.28 -16.94
C ARG A 75 -1.03 0.97 -16.17
N ILE A 76 -1.15 1.03 -14.85
CA ILE A 76 -1.21 -0.16 -14.01
C ILE A 76 -2.57 -0.84 -14.09
N THR A 77 -3.67 -0.09 -14.03
CA THR A 77 -5.00 -0.67 -13.79
C THR A 77 -5.82 -0.90 -15.05
N GLN A 78 -5.57 -0.16 -16.14
CA GLN A 78 -6.49 -0.07 -17.29
C GLN A 78 -5.81 -0.29 -18.64
N GLU A 79 -4.58 0.20 -18.82
CA GLU A 79 -3.86 0.05 -20.09
C GLU A 79 -3.68 -1.43 -20.45
N MET A 80 -3.69 -1.73 -21.76
CA MET A 80 -3.69 -3.09 -22.28
C MET A 80 -4.85 -3.95 -21.75
N ILE A 81 -6.03 -3.36 -21.59
CA ILE A 81 -7.25 -4.05 -21.12
C ILE A 81 -7.04 -4.64 -19.71
N GLY A 82 -6.43 -3.85 -18.82
CA GLY A 82 -6.22 -4.22 -17.42
C GLY A 82 -5.28 -5.41 -17.20
N ARG A 83 -4.44 -5.77 -18.19
CA ARG A 83 -3.56 -6.97 -18.17
C ARG A 83 -2.71 -7.14 -16.90
N ARG A 84 -2.41 -6.04 -16.19
CA ARG A 84 -1.45 -6.02 -15.08
C ARG A 84 -2.07 -6.31 -13.71
N VAL A 85 -3.37 -6.04 -13.53
CA VAL A 85 -4.08 -6.21 -12.27
C VAL A 85 -5.23 -7.19 -12.46
N ASN A 86 -5.18 -8.30 -11.75
CA ASN A 86 -6.29 -9.24 -11.68
C ASN A 86 -7.10 -8.95 -10.42
N THR A 87 -8.31 -8.41 -10.59
CA THR A 87 -9.19 -8.07 -9.46
C THR A 87 -9.92 -9.28 -8.88
N SER A 88 -10.04 -10.37 -9.65
CA SER A 88 -10.67 -11.61 -9.19
C SER A 88 -9.71 -12.50 -8.39
N VAL A 89 -8.44 -12.55 -8.80
CA VAL A 89 -7.38 -13.35 -8.16
C VAL A 89 -6.09 -12.50 -8.05
N PRO A 90 -5.98 -11.64 -7.02
CA PRO A 90 -4.92 -10.63 -6.90
C PRO A 90 -3.49 -11.18 -6.99
N GLU A 91 -3.21 -12.31 -6.36
CA GLU A 91 -1.93 -13.01 -6.39
C GLU A 91 -1.51 -13.47 -7.80
N GLN A 92 -2.48 -13.58 -8.72
CA GLN A 92 -2.20 -13.89 -10.11
C GLN A 92 -1.93 -12.67 -11.00
N SER A 93 -2.03 -11.45 -10.44
CA SER A 93 -1.72 -10.20 -11.14
C SER A 93 -0.32 -10.25 -11.74
N LEU A 94 -0.19 -9.89 -13.01
CA LEU A 94 1.11 -9.84 -13.68
C LEU A 94 2.07 -8.87 -12.96
N LEU A 95 1.55 -7.79 -12.36
CA LEU A 95 2.34 -6.84 -11.58
C LEU A 95 3.07 -7.48 -10.40
N LEU A 96 2.54 -8.56 -9.81
CA LEU A 96 3.17 -9.25 -8.67
C LEU A 96 4.11 -10.39 -9.09
N LYS A 97 4.07 -10.79 -10.37
CA LYS A 97 4.86 -11.90 -10.92
C LYS A 97 6.13 -11.44 -11.63
N LYS A 98 6.45 -10.14 -11.59
CA LYS A 98 7.52 -9.53 -12.39
C LYS A 98 8.52 -8.77 -11.53
#